data_AF-A0A851HJ69-F1
#
_entry.id   AF-A0A851HJ69-F1
#
_cell.length_a   1.000
_cell.length_b   1.000
_cell.length_c   1.000
_cell.angle_alpha   90.00
_cell.angle_beta   90.00
_cell.angle_gamma   90.00
#
_symmetry.space_group_name_H-M   'P 1'
#
loop_
_entity.id
_entity.type
_entity.pdbx_description
1 polymer ?
#
loop_
_entity_poly.entity_id
_entity_poly.type
_entity_poly.pdbx_seq_one_letter_code
_entity_poly.pdbx_strand_id
1 'polypeptide(L)' 'MIIKEMKNGNVYYYYKSGKIKVITKKGDIKWYTKQIFYPHYNKKPKKKEK' A
#
# COMPACT_ATOMS: atom_id res chain seq x y z
N MET A 1 -7.61 8.93 -10.70
CA MET A 1 -7.12 9.21 -9.33
C MET A 1 -8.34 9.21 -8.45
N ILE A 2 -8.35 8.44 -7.37
CA ILE A 2 -9.48 8.41 -6.43
C ILE A 2 -9.07 9.20 -5.20
N ILE A 3 -9.90 10.17 -4.80
CA ILE A 3 -9.70 10.97 -3.59
C ILE A 3 -10.67 10.43 -2.55
N LYS A 4 -10.17 10.13 -1.35
CA LYS A 4 -10.99 9.67 -0.23
C LYS A 4 -10.62 10.45 1.02
N GLU A 5 -11.58 11.21 1.54
CA GLU A 5 -11.48 11.83 2.85
C GLU A 5 -11.92 10.83 3.93
N MET A 6 -11.09 10.67 4.95
CA MET A 6 -11.39 9.80 6.08
C MET A 6 -11.96 10.61 7.23
N LYS A 7 -12.80 9.98 8.06
CA LYS A 7 -13.38 10.59 9.28
C LYS A 7 -12.33 11.13 10.26
N ASN A 8 -11.07 10.66 10.17
CA ASN A 8 -9.94 11.14 10.95
C ASN A 8 -9.32 12.47 10.42
N GLY A 9 -9.89 13.08 9.38
CA GLY A 9 -9.40 14.31 8.76
C GLY A 9 -8.17 14.14 7.88
N ASN A 10 -7.78 12.90 7.57
CA ASN A 10 -6.70 12.59 6.63
C ASN A 10 -7.28 12.39 5.22
N VAL A 11 -6.61 12.94 4.22
CA VAL A 11 -7.01 12.83 2.81
C VAL A 11 -6.09 11.85 2.10
N TYR A 12 -6.66 10.85 1.46
CA TYR A 12 -5.93 9.83 0.71
C TYR A 12 -6.16 10.00 -0.79
N TYR A 13 -5.07 9.99 -1.54
CA TYR A 13 -5.06 10.03 -3.00
C TYR A 13 -4.49 8.72 -3.54
N TYR A 14 -5.34 7.96 -4.23
CA TYR A 14 -4.96 6.70 -4.86
C TYR A 14 -4.65 6.92 -6.35
N TYR A 15 -3.41 6.67 -6.73
CA TYR A 15 -2.93 6.75 -8.12
C TYR A 15 -3.01 5.38 -8.79
N LYS A 16 -3.24 5.38 -10.12
CA LYS A 16 -3.29 4.13 -10.92
C LYS A 16 -1.97 3.35 -10.87
N SER A 17 -0.84 4.01 -10.59
CA SER A 17 0.47 3.40 -10.44
C SER A 17 0.66 2.64 -9.12
N GLY A 18 -0.37 2.54 -8.27
CA GLY A 18 -0.25 1.92 -6.93
C GLY A 18 0.40 2.83 -5.88
N LYS A 19 0.75 4.07 -6.24
CA LYS A 19 1.20 5.09 -5.28
C LYS A 19 -0.01 5.64 -4.53
N ILE A 20 0.18 5.94 -3.25
CA ILE A 20 -0.82 6.52 -2.36
C ILE A 20 -0.19 7.75 -1.72
N LYS A 21 -0.80 8.92 -1.91
CA LYS A 21 -0.42 10.15 -1.19
C LYS A 21 -1.42 10.36 -0.06
N VAL A 22 -0.92 10.69 1.12
CA VAL A 22 -1.73 10.97 2.30
C VAL A 22 -1.39 12.36 2.78
N ILE A 23 -2.40 13.21 2.90
CA ILE A 23 -2.29 14.51 3.55
C ILE A 23 -2.92 14.34 4.93
N THR A 24 -2.11 14.48 5.98
CA THR A 24 -2.62 14.39 7.36
C THR A 24 -3.41 15.65 7.70
N LYS A 25 -4.29 15.56 8.70
CA LYS A 25 -4.99 16.74 9.24
C LYS A 25 -4.02 17.86 9.71
N LYS A 26 -2.79 17.50 10.07
CA LYS A 26 -1.72 18.43 10.48
C LYS A 26 -1.03 19.13 9.30
N GLY A 27 -1.31 18.72 8.06
CA GLY A 27 -0.67 19.23 6.85
C GLY A 27 0.55 18.43 6.39
N ASP A 28 0.93 17.36 7.08
CA ASP A 28 2.05 16.51 6.64
C ASP A 28 1.66 15.71 5.40
N ILE A 29 2.60 15.61 4.47
CA ILE A 29 2.44 14.79 3.27
C ILE A 29 3.24 13.49 3.44
N LYS A 30 2.54 12.36 3.43
CA LYS A 30 3.15 11.02 3.45
C LYS A 30 2.91 10.31 2.13
N TRP A 31 3.93 9.61 1.65
CA TRP A 31 3.85 8.79 0.45
C TRP A 31 3.96 7.32 0.83
N TYR A 32 3.03 6.52 0.32
CA TYR A 32 3.04 5.08 0.45
C TYR A 32 2.98 4.47 -0.94
N THR A 33 3.55 3.28 -1.06
CA THR A 33 3.43 2.47 -2.26
C THR A 33 2.67 1.22 -1.84
N LYS A 34 1.56 0.91 -2.53
CA LYS A 34 0.84 -0.33 -2.27
C LYS A 34 1.80 -1.48 -2.53
N GLN A 35 2.13 -2.24 -1.48
CA GLN A 35 2.98 -3.40 -1.60
C GLN A 35 2.23 -4.42 -2.46
N ILE A 36 2.75 -4.69 -3.66
CA ILE A 36 2.23 -5.73 -4.52
C ILE A 36 2.83 -7.02 -3.97
N PHE A 37 2.07 -7.73 -3.13
CA PHE A 37 2.41 -9.10 -2.79
C PHE A 37 2.30 -9.91 -4.08
N TYR A 38 3.44 -10.30 -4.66
CA TYR A 38 3.44 -11.32 -5.71
C TYR A 38 3.19 -12.66 -5.02
N PRO A 39 2.04 -13.33 -5.23
CA PRO A 39 1.77 -14.63 -4.61
C PRO A 39 2.68 -15.75 -5.15
N HIS A 40 3.63 -15.47 -6.04
CA HIS A 40 4.34 -16.47 -6.84
C HIS A 40 5.77 -16.81 -6.39
N TYR A 41 6.16 -16.57 -5.14
CA TYR A 41 7.47 -17.01 -4.64
C TYR A 41 7.45 -17.70 -3.27
N ASN A 42 6.29 -18.19 -2.82
CA ASN A 42 6.20 -19.08 -1.66
C ASN A 42 6.19 -20.57 -2.04
N LYS A 43 6.94 -20.97 -3.08
CA LYS A 43 7.39 -22.37 -3.18
C LYS A 43 8.40 -22.59 -2.06
N LYS A 44 7.92 -22.92 -0.85
CA LYS A 44 8.77 -23.53 0.18
C LYS A 44 9.50 -24.70 -0.49
N PRO A 45 10.84 -24.79 -0.46
CA PRO A 45 11.50 -25.99 -0.93
C PRO A 45 10.96 -27.16 -0.09
N LYS A 46 10.37 -28.17 -0.74
CA LYS A 46 10.04 -29.43 -0.07
C LYS A 46 11.35 -29.98 0.50
N LYS A 47 11.49 -30.00 1.83
CA LYS A 47 12.54 -30.79 2.49
C LYS A 47 12.40 -32.22 1.96
N LYS A 48 13.44 -32.72 1.30
CA LYS A 48 13.59 -34.15 1.04
C LYS A 48 13.90 -34.80 2.40
N GLU A 49 12.93 -35.52 2.93
CA GLU A 49 13.15 -36.45 4.03
C GLU A 49 14.01 -37.61 3.48
N LYS A 50 15.00 -38.05 4.28
CA LYS A 50 16.02 -39.02 3.92
C LYS A 50 15.99 -40.14 4.93
#